data_AF-A0A6A7AYZ3-F1
#
_entry.id   AF-A0A6A7AYZ3-F1
#
_cell.length_a   1.000
_cell.length_b   1.000
_cell.length_c   1.000
_cell.angle_alpha   90.00
_cell.angle_beta   90.00
_cell.angle_gamma   90.00
#
_symmetry.space_group_name_H-M   'P 1'
#
loop_
_entity.id
_entity.type
_entity.pdbx_description
1 polymer ?
#
loop_
_entity_poly.entity_id
_entity_poly.type
_entity_poly.pdbx_seq_one_letter_code
_entity_poly.pdbx_strand_id
1 'polypeptide(L)'
;MPIPHYMTARRATIDALTAPPCRICHTPSAAHQHPARALCDRHSRWVDTNLALLGRYLVELQDIFLNPGGFPVAGESVQDNWRMRTSASHVQCEQSLLELAPHLQWLLVWDRMHKRWIEEIREVRFWPGKYYGVTHCVFVIRLSDRRRFVFDPTGLQFGLDWQLLTPYDEYYQRRVHPYIGEREVEEGFVGRNKEWVAGGRVGDYRVGVFAQK
;
A
#
# COMPACT_ATOMS: atom_id res chain seq x y z
N MET A 1 -34.21 -11.03 -11.65
CA MET A 1 -33.68 -10.21 -10.54
C MET A 1 -32.73 -9.17 -11.15
N PRO A 2 -32.90 -7.87 -10.86
CA PRO A 2 -32.00 -6.85 -11.40
C PRO A 2 -30.58 -7.05 -10.85
N ILE A 3 -29.60 -7.05 -11.76
CA ILE A 3 -28.19 -7.05 -11.39
C ILE A 3 -27.92 -5.75 -10.63
N PRO A 4 -27.34 -5.78 -9.41
CA PRO A 4 -27.06 -4.57 -8.67
C PRO A 4 -26.21 -3.60 -9.50
N HIS A 5 -26.53 -2.30 -9.46
CA HIS A 5 -25.85 -1.25 -10.24
C HIS A 5 -24.31 -1.23 -10.07
N TYR A 6 -23.76 -1.79 -8.97
CA TYR A 6 -22.32 -1.92 -8.77
C TYR A 6 -21.67 -2.98 -9.66
N MET A 7 -22.40 -3.97 -10.17
CA MET A 7 -21.86 -4.99 -11.07
C MET A 7 -21.79 -4.53 -12.53
N THR A 8 -22.62 -3.57 -12.95
CA THR A 8 -22.56 -2.96 -14.29
C THR A 8 -21.45 -1.92 -14.41
N ALA A 9 -21.20 -1.12 -13.37
CA ALA A 9 -20.00 -0.26 -13.30
C ALA A 9 -18.70 -1.10 -13.33
N ARG A 10 -18.68 -2.21 -12.59
CA ARG A 10 -17.55 -3.16 -12.55
C ARG A 10 -17.20 -3.73 -13.93
N ARG A 11 -18.17 -3.92 -14.82
CA ARG A 11 -17.96 -4.49 -16.17
C ARG A 11 -17.46 -3.45 -17.18
N ALA A 12 -17.97 -2.21 -17.13
CA ALA A 12 -17.44 -1.10 -17.92
C ALA A 12 -16.01 -0.70 -17.50
N THR A 13 -15.68 -0.82 -16.20
CA THR A 13 -14.30 -0.69 -15.70
C THR A 13 -13.39 -1.83 -16.18
N ILE A 14 -13.91 -3.05 -16.35
CA ILE A 14 -13.15 -4.21 -16.84
C ILE A 14 -12.75 -4.04 -18.32
N ASP A 15 -13.59 -3.40 -19.14
CA ASP A 15 -13.35 -3.23 -20.58
C ASP A 15 -12.49 -2.01 -20.94
N ALA A 16 -12.35 -1.01 -20.05
CA ALA A 16 -11.41 0.10 -20.24
C ALA A 16 -9.93 -0.29 -19.95
N LEU A 17 -9.68 -1.54 -19.52
CA LEU A 17 -8.39 -2.08 -19.07
C LEU A 17 -7.61 -2.84 -20.16
N THR A 18 -7.38 -2.28 -21.34
CA THR A 18 -6.36 -2.89 -22.23
C THR A 18 -4.94 -2.68 -21.71
N ALA A 19 -4.73 -1.65 -20.88
CA ALA A 19 -3.52 -1.48 -20.09
C ALA A 19 -3.88 -0.98 -18.69
N PRO A 20 -3.42 -1.63 -17.61
CA PRO A 20 -3.68 -1.17 -16.26
C PRO A 20 -3.06 0.21 -15.98
N PRO A 21 -3.71 1.08 -15.18
CA PRO A 21 -3.16 2.37 -14.82
C PRO A 21 -1.92 2.23 -13.94
N CYS A 22 -1.07 3.25 -13.89
CA CYS A 22 0.12 3.21 -13.04
C CYS A 22 -0.24 3.08 -11.55
N ARG A 23 0.20 2.04 -10.85
CA ARG A 23 -0.12 1.81 -9.43
C ARG A 23 0.26 2.93 -8.47
N ILE A 24 1.19 3.81 -8.85
CA ILE A 24 1.66 4.94 -8.04
C ILE A 24 0.88 6.23 -8.31
N CYS A 25 0.50 6.51 -9.55
CA CYS A 25 -0.08 7.82 -9.92
C CYS A 25 -1.30 7.76 -10.83
N HIS A 26 -1.78 6.56 -11.13
CA HIS A 26 -2.90 6.24 -12.05
C HIS A 26 -2.83 6.81 -13.46
N THR A 27 -1.72 7.44 -13.86
CA THR A 27 -1.49 7.79 -15.26
C THR A 27 -1.60 6.51 -16.11
N PRO A 28 -2.37 6.52 -17.21
CA PRO A 28 -2.45 5.39 -18.12
C PRO A 28 -1.04 4.91 -18.49
N SER A 29 -0.75 3.62 -18.25
CA SER A 29 0.55 3.07 -18.65
C SER A 29 0.56 2.87 -20.16
N ALA A 30 1.66 3.25 -20.82
CA ALA A 30 1.86 2.84 -22.20
C ALA A 30 1.96 1.31 -22.24
N ALA A 31 1.33 0.67 -23.22
CA ALA A 31 1.18 -0.79 -23.34
C ALA A 31 2.49 -1.62 -23.39
N HIS A 32 3.66 -0.98 -23.32
CA HIS A 32 4.97 -1.60 -23.53
C HIS A 32 5.73 -1.96 -22.25
N GLN A 33 5.12 -1.86 -21.07
CA GLN A 33 5.78 -2.18 -19.80
C GLN A 33 5.19 -3.44 -19.16
N HIS A 34 6.01 -4.17 -18.40
CA HIS A 34 5.65 -5.43 -17.74
C HIS A 34 4.26 -5.29 -17.06
N PRO A 35 3.20 -5.85 -17.66
CA PRO A 35 1.83 -5.42 -17.36
C PRO A 35 1.39 -5.78 -15.94
N ALA A 36 2.09 -6.72 -15.31
CA ALA A 36 1.94 -7.06 -13.89
C ALA A 36 2.35 -5.94 -12.92
N ARG A 37 3.39 -5.16 -13.24
CA ARG A 37 3.87 -4.07 -12.36
C ARG A 37 3.04 -2.82 -12.54
N ALA A 38 2.45 -2.61 -13.73
CA ALA A 38 1.61 -1.47 -14.07
C ALA A 38 2.22 -0.15 -13.58
N LEU A 39 3.37 0.23 -14.14
CA LEU A 39 4.02 1.51 -13.90
C LEU A 39 3.88 2.38 -15.15
N CYS A 40 3.85 3.71 -15.01
CA CYS A 40 4.01 4.60 -16.16
C CYS A 40 5.50 4.88 -16.39
N ASP A 41 5.87 5.45 -17.54
CA ASP A 41 7.25 5.81 -17.90
C ASP A 41 7.99 6.59 -16.79
N ARG A 42 7.28 7.48 -16.08
CA ARG A 42 7.85 8.26 -14.97
C ARG A 42 8.28 7.38 -13.80
N HIS A 43 7.56 6.29 -13.55
CA HIS A 43 7.79 5.41 -12.41
C HIS A 43 8.55 4.12 -12.78
N SER A 44 8.56 3.76 -14.05
CA SER A 44 9.28 2.57 -14.55
C SER A 44 10.71 2.86 -14.96
N ARG A 45 10.96 4.01 -15.63
CA ARG A 45 12.30 4.41 -15.99
C ARG A 45 13.04 4.77 -14.70
N TRP A 46 14.37 4.68 -14.73
CA TRP A 46 15.29 5.14 -13.68
C TRP A 46 15.28 6.67 -13.54
N VAL A 47 14.09 7.28 -13.55
CA VAL A 47 13.90 8.65 -13.12
C VAL A 47 14.19 8.65 -11.62
N ASP A 48 15.36 9.18 -11.27
CA ASP A 48 15.90 9.26 -9.91
C ASP A 48 15.20 10.33 -9.06
N THR A 49 13.87 10.35 -9.10
CA THR A 49 13.13 10.98 -8.02
C THR A 49 13.00 9.98 -6.89
N ASN A 50 13.31 10.44 -5.68
CA ASN A 50 13.06 9.73 -4.43
C ASN A 50 11.65 9.09 -4.41
N LEU A 51 10.62 9.82 -4.85
CA LEU A 51 9.26 9.31 -4.90
C LEU A 51 9.08 8.12 -5.87
N ALA A 52 9.74 8.13 -7.02
CA ALA A 52 9.68 7.01 -7.96
C ALA A 52 10.40 5.76 -7.40
N LEU A 53 11.54 5.95 -6.73
CA LEU A 53 12.25 4.86 -6.04
C LEU A 53 11.39 4.26 -4.92
N LEU A 54 10.78 5.11 -4.09
CA LEU A 54 9.85 4.67 -3.04
C LEU A 54 8.69 3.89 -3.65
N GLY A 55 8.03 4.46 -4.65
CA GLY A 55 6.87 3.82 -5.28
C GLY A 55 7.21 2.46 -5.90
N ARG A 56 8.38 2.31 -6.56
CA ARG A 56 8.83 1.01 -7.08
C ARG A 56 9.03 -0.02 -5.97
N TYR A 57 9.72 0.36 -4.90
CA TYR A 57 9.93 -0.51 -3.74
C TYR A 57 8.60 -0.94 -3.12
N LEU A 58 7.65 -0.02 -2.97
CA LEU A 58 6.32 -0.32 -2.42
C LEU A 58 5.48 -1.22 -3.35
N VAL A 59 5.62 -1.06 -4.67
CA VAL A 59 5.03 -1.98 -5.65
C VAL A 59 5.56 -3.40 -5.47
N GLU A 60 6.88 -3.54 -5.31
CA GLU A 60 7.51 -4.84 -5.08
C GLU A 60 7.07 -5.46 -3.75
N LEU A 61 6.97 -4.67 -2.67
CA LEU A 61 6.44 -5.15 -1.39
C LEU A 61 4.98 -5.61 -1.50
N GLN A 62 4.12 -4.84 -2.17
CA GLN A 62 2.73 -5.26 -2.39
C GLN A 62 2.67 -6.55 -3.22
N ASP A 63 3.58 -6.73 -4.19
CA ASP A 63 3.61 -7.94 -5.03
C ASP A 63 4.03 -9.17 -4.24
N ILE A 64 5.05 -9.05 -3.38
CA ILE A 64 5.49 -10.12 -2.46
C ILE A 64 4.36 -10.48 -1.49
N PHE A 65 3.68 -9.48 -0.94
CA PHE A 65 2.58 -9.69 0.01
C PHE A 65 1.37 -10.39 -0.63
N LEU A 66 0.93 -9.94 -1.81
CA LEU A 66 -0.23 -10.51 -2.47
C LEU A 66 0.09 -11.83 -3.17
N ASN A 67 1.34 -12.05 -3.55
CA ASN A 67 1.81 -13.31 -4.14
C ASN A 67 3.10 -13.80 -3.45
N PRO A 68 2.98 -14.50 -2.31
CA PRO A 68 4.13 -15.03 -1.57
C PRO A 68 4.97 -16.05 -2.37
N GLY A 69 4.41 -16.60 -3.46
CA GLY A 69 5.09 -17.48 -4.40
C GLY A 69 6.04 -16.78 -5.38
N GLY A 70 6.13 -15.44 -5.35
CA GLY A 70 6.93 -14.62 -6.26
C GLY A 70 6.09 -13.92 -7.32
N PHE A 71 6.76 -13.19 -8.23
CA PHE A 71 6.13 -12.51 -9.37
C PHE A 71 5.11 -13.41 -10.09
N PRO A 72 4.05 -12.85 -10.71
CA PRO A 72 3.02 -13.66 -11.37
C PRO A 72 3.67 -14.77 -12.19
N VAL A 73 3.23 -15.99 -11.93
CA VAL A 73 3.78 -17.19 -12.55
C VAL A 73 3.74 -16.97 -14.06
N ALA A 74 4.84 -17.27 -14.77
CA ALA A 74 4.89 -17.11 -16.21
C ALA A 74 3.68 -17.82 -16.85
N GLY A 75 2.76 -17.04 -17.43
CA GLY A 75 1.48 -17.53 -17.98
C GLY A 75 0.21 -17.07 -17.26
N GLU A 76 0.30 -16.48 -16.05
CA GLU A 76 -0.85 -15.82 -15.42
C GLU A 76 -1.27 -14.60 -16.24
N SER A 77 -2.58 -14.48 -16.50
CA SER A 77 -3.10 -13.33 -17.20
C SER A 77 -2.97 -12.09 -16.32
N VAL A 78 -2.74 -10.93 -16.96
CA VAL A 78 -2.78 -9.62 -16.29
C VAL A 78 -4.10 -9.47 -15.52
N GLN A 79 -5.19 -9.99 -16.09
CA GLN A 79 -6.52 -9.93 -15.47
C GLN A 79 -6.59 -10.70 -14.15
N ASP A 80 -5.95 -11.87 -14.04
CA ASP A 80 -5.94 -12.66 -12.80
C ASP A 80 -5.17 -11.94 -11.68
N ASN A 81 -4.02 -11.34 -12.02
CA ASN A 81 -3.24 -10.56 -11.06
C ASN A 81 -4.04 -9.34 -10.54
N TRP A 82 -4.74 -8.64 -11.44
CA TRP A 82 -5.61 -7.52 -11.08
C TRP A 82 -6.81 -7.96 -10.25
N ARG A 83 -7.42 -9.10 -10.60
CA ARG A 83 -8.53 -9.68 -9.86
C ARG A 83 -8.13 -9.94 -8.41
N MET A 84 -6.98 -10.56 -8.18
CA MET A 84 -6.43 -10.84 -6.85
C MET A 84 -6.29 -9.57 -6.00
N ARG A 85 -5.77 -8.48 -6.59
CA ARG A 85 -5.61 -7.18 -5.89
C ARG A 85 -6.94 -6.52 -5.55
N THR A 86 -7.93 -6.65 -6.43
CA THR A 86 -9.29 -6.11 -6.20
C THR A 86 -10.15 -6.97 -5.29
N SER A 87 -9.70 -8.18 -4.94
CA SER A 87 -10.41 -9.12 -4.06
C SER A 87 -9.78 -9.26 -2.68
N ALA A 88 -8.95 -8.29 -2.26
CA ALA A 88 -8.43 -8.30 -0.90
C ALA A 88 -9.58 -8.26 0.13
N SER A 89 -9.35 -8.89 1.27
CA SER A 89 -10.28 -8.99 2.40
C SER A 89 -9.79 -8.18 3.59
N HIS A 90 -10.67 -7.96 4.57
CA HIS A 90 -10.30 -7.37 5.86
C HIS A 90 -9.10 -8.10 6.51
N VAL A 91 -9.11 -9.42 6.48
CA VAL A 91 -8.03 -10.25 7.03
C VAL A 91 -6.71 -9.96 6.32
N GLN A 92 -6.72 -9.83 4.99
CA GLN A 92 -5.53 -9.44 4.23
C GLN A 92 -5.07 -8.01 4.56
N CYS A 93 -6.00 -7.10 4.83
CA CYS A 93 -5.65 -5.76 5.23
C CYS A 93 -4.87 -5.73 6.57
N GLU A 94 -5.35 -6.44 7.60
CA GLU A 94 -4.62 -6.55 8.87
C GLU A 94 -3.32 -7.34 8.73
N GLN A 95 -3.33 -8.41 7.93
CA GLN A 95 -2.14 -9.22 7.66
C GLN A 95 -1.04 -8.38 6.99
N SER A 96 -1.41 -7.43 6.12
CA SER A 96 -0.45 -6.53 5.49
C SER A 96 0.36 -5.72 6.51
N LEU A 97 -0.23 -5.37 7.66
CA LEU A 97 0.49 -4.71 8.74
C LEU A 97 1.55 -5.62 9.36
N LEU A 98 1.23 -6.90 9.57
CA LEU A 98 2.16 -7.87 10.15
C LEU A 98 3.30 -8.20 9.20
N GLU A 99 2.99 -8.42 7.92
CA GLU A 99 3.97 -8.87 6.94
C GLU A 99 4.83 -7.74 6.39
N LEU A 100 4.26 -6.55 6.15
CA LEU A 100 4.99 -5.45 5.51
C LEU A 100 5.71 -4.53 6.50
N ALA A 101 5.28 -4.46 7.78
CA ALA A 101 5.92 -3.58 8.76
C ALA A 101 7.43 -3.84 8.94
N PRO A 102 7.94 -5.09 9.00
CA PRO A 102 9.38 -5.34 9.09
C PRO A 102 10.16 -4.78 7.90
N HIS A 103 9.63 -4.91 6.68
CA HIS A 103 10.25 -4.40 5.47
C HIS A 103 10.28 -2.87 5.45
N LEU A 104 9.17 -2.23 5.81
CA LEU A 104 9.08 -0.78 5.91
C LEU A 104 9.99 -0.22 7.01
N GLN A 105 10.12 -0.93 8.14
CA GLN A 105 11.03 -0.51 9.19
C GLN A 105 12.49 -0.64 8.76
N TRP A 106 12.83 -1.69 8.01
CA TRP A 106 14.15 -1.80 7.39
C TRP A 106 14.40 -0.64 6.42
N LEU A 107 13.42 -0.28 5.59
CA LEU A 107 13.52 0.87 4.68
C LEU A 107 13.83 2.16 5.44
N LEU A 108 13.15 2.42 6.56
CA LEU A 108 13.42 3.59 7.41
C LEU A 108 14.84 3.58 7.99
N VAL A 109 15.33 2.43 8.44
CA VAL A 109 16.70 2.29 8.97
C VAL A 109 17.73 2.53 7.87
N TRP A 110 17.59 1.84 6.73
CA TRP A 110 18.46 2.00 5.58
C TRP A 110 18.47 3.45 5.09
N ASP A 111 17.29 4.07 5.02
CA ASP A 111 17.19 5.46 4.62
C ASP A 111 18.00 6.39 5.54
N ARG A 112 17.83 6.24 6.86
CA ARG A 112 18.55 7.05 7.85
C ARG A 112 20.07 6.92 7.73
N MET A 113 20.57 5.78 7.25
CA MET A 113 22.01 5.55 7.03
C MET A 113 22.54 6.22 5.76
N HIS A 114 21.71 6.42 4.72
CA HIS A 114 22.22 6.76 3.39
C HIS A 114 21.68 8.05 2.79
N LYS A 115 20.41 8.40 3.03
CA LYS A 115 19.70 9.45 2.27
C LYS A 115 18.86 10.38 3.16
N ARG A 116 18.37 9.89 4.31
CA ARG A 116 17.63 10.65 5.34
C ARG A 116 16.42 11.43 4.81
N TRP A 117 15.70 10.88 3.84
CA TRP A 117 14.52 11.52 3.23
C TRP A 117 13.20 11.04 3.83
N ILE A 118 13.16 9.87 4.45
CA ILE A 118 12.02 9.32 5.19
C ILE A 118 12.25 9.62 6.67
N GLU A 119 11.42 10.51 7.21
CA GLU A 119 11.47 10.86 8.62
C GLU A 119 10.85 9.73 9.47
N GLU A 120 9.75 9.18 8.98
CA GLU A 120 8.85 8.34 9.74
C GLU A 120 7.93 7.48 8.87
N ILE A 121 7.61 6.29 9.37
CA ILE A 121 6.57 5.41 8.83
C ILE A 121 5.68 4.96 10.01
N ARG A 122 4.37 5.15 9.91
CA ARG A 122 3.38 4.73 10.92
C ARG A 122 2.32 3.83 10.33
N GLU A 123 1.83 2.86 11.11
CA GLU A 123 0.62 2.11 10.81
C GLU A 123 -0.60 2.96 11.18
N VAL A 124 -1.64 2.95 10.36
CA VAL A 124 -2.92 3.61 10.69
C VAL A 124 -4.04 2.62 10.43
N ARG A 125 -4.93 2.48 11.42
CA ARG A 125 -6.19 1.75 11.29
C ARG A 125 -7.32 2.76 11.29
N PHE A 126 -8.28 2.60 10.41
CA PHE A 126 -9.43 3.49 10.33
C PHE A 126 -10.65 2.76 9.79
N TRP A 127 -11.82 3.32 10.03
CA TRP A 127 -13.05 2.80 9.46
C TRP A 127 -13.42 3.63 8.22
N PRO A 128 -13.40 3.06 7.00
CA PRO A 128 -13.77 3.75 5.76
C PRO A 128 -15.28 3.97 5.64
N GLY A 129 -16.04 3.84 6.73
CA GLY A 129 -17.48 4.09 6.80
C GLY A 129 -18.37 2.86 6.78
N LYS A 130 -19.66 3.10 7.04
CA LYS A 130 -20.70 2.05 7.17
C LYS A 130 -20.87 1.20 5.93
N TYR A 131 -20.59 1.77 4.76
CA TYR A 131 -20.73 1.09 3.48
C TYR A 131 -19.86 -0.17 3.37
N TYR A 132 -18.60 -0.08 3.81
CA TYR A 132 -17.67 -1.21 3.74
C TYR A 132 -17.76 -2.13 4.97
N GLY A 133 -18.17 -1.59 6.12
CA GLY A 133 -18.48 -2.38 7.32
C GLY A 133 -17.27 -3.07 7.97
N VAL A 134 -16.04 -2.68 7.61
CA VAL A 134 -14.80 -3.32 8.04
C VAL A 134 -13.73 -2.27 8.37
N THR A 135 -12.79 -2.57 9.28
CA THR A 135 -11.63 -1.71 9.54
C THR A 135 -10.63 -1.82 8.38
N HIS A 136 -10.00 -0.72 8.00
CA HIS A 136 -8.96 -0.69 6.98
C HIS A 136 -7.63 -0.21 7.57
N CYS A 137 -6.54 -0.72 7.02
CA CYS A 137 -5.19 -0.56 7.52
C CYS A 137 -4.30 -0.01 6.40
N VAL A 138 -3.49 0.98 6.74
CA VAL A 138 -2.54 1.60 5.82
C VAL A 138 -1.26 1.98 6.54
N PHE A 139 -0.25 2.39 5.78
CA PHE A 139 0.93 3.03 6.33
C PHE A 139 1.00 4.49 5.92
N VAL A 140 1.33 5.38 6.86
CA VAL A 140 1.61 6.78 6.59
C VAL A 140 3.12 6.98 6.59
N ILE A 141 3.64 7.48 5.48
CA ILE A 141 5.06 7.78 5.26
C ILE A 141 5.23 9.29 5.28
N ARG A 142 6.00 9.80 6.23
CA ARG A 142 6.36 11.23 6.32
C ARG A 142 7.79 11.42 5.84
N LEU A 143 7.94 12.30 4.85
CA LEU A 143 9.23 12.68 4.30
C LEU A 143 9.83 13.86 5.07
N SER A 144 11.15 14.03 4.96
CA SER A 144 11.92 15.13 5.57
C SER A 144 11.47 16.53 5.15
N ASP A 145 10.86 16.67 3.97
CA ASP A 145 10.24 17.90 3.49
C ASP A 145 8.80 18.11 3.99
N ARG A 146 8.40 17.33 5.01
CA ARG A 146 7.09 17.31 5.67
C ARG A 146 5.93 16.81 4.80
N ARG A 147 6.17 16.44 3.53
CA ARG A 147 5.12 15.78 2.73
C ARG A 147 4.78 14.42 3.34
N ARG A 148 3.51 14.07 3.27
CA ARG A 148 2.96 12.82 3.80
C ARG A 148 2.30 12.04 2.68
N PHE A 149 2.53 10.74 2.68
CA PHE A 149 1.94 9.81 1.73
C PHE A 149 1.31 8.65 2.48
N VAL A 150 0.22 8.12 1.94
CA VAL A 150 -0.41 6.89 2.39
C VAL A 150 0.01 5.78 1.44
N PHE A 151 0.68 4.77 1.98
CA PHE A 151 0.89 3.49 1.34
C PHE A 151 -0.26 2.55 1.72
N ASP A 152 -1.08 2.18 0.74
CA ASP A 152 -2.22 1.28 0.93
C ASP A 152 -2.06 -0.01 0.09
N PRO A 153 -1.52 -1.08 0.68
CA PRO A 153 -1.26 -2.34 -0.03
C PRO A 153 -2.54 -3.10 -0.40
N THR A 154 -3.70 -2.76 0.15
CA THR A 154 -4.97 -3.44 -0.16
C THR A 154 -6.06 -2.51 -0.67
N GLY A 155 -5.78 -1.22 -0.81
CA GLY A 155 -6.76 -0.18 -1.17
C GLY A 155 -7.49 -0.39 -2.48
N LEU A 156 -6.86 -1.06 -3.45
CA LEU A 156 -7.46 -1.36 -4.74
C LEU A 156 -8.76 -2.18 -4.61
N GLN A 157 -8.99 -2.87 -3.49
CA GLN A 157 -10.26 -3.54 -3.17
C GLN A 157 -11.46 -2.58 -3.15
N PHE A 158 -11.23 -1.28 -2.93
CA PHE A 158 -12.28 -0.24 -2.89
C PHE A 158 -12.46 0.49 -4.22
N GLY A 159 -11.63 0.22 -5.21
CA GLY A 159 -11.75 0.78 -6.55
C GLY A 159 -10.43 1.28 -7.12
N LEU A 160 -10.46 1.59 -8.42
CA LEU A 160 -9.29 2.07 -9.17
C LEU A 160 -8.86 3.48 -8.81
N ASP A 161 -9.52 4.16 -7.87
CA ASP A 161 -9.09 5.49 -7.38
C ASP A 161 -8.21 5.41 -6.13
N TRP A 162 -8.04 4.21 -5.57
CA TRP A 162 -7.20 3.95 -4.40
C TRP A 162 -5.79 3.56 -4.86
N GLN A 163 -4.96 4.59 -5.09
CA GLN A 163 -3.56 4.41 -5.51
C GLN A 163 -2.75 3.75 -4.40
N LEU A 164 -1.75 2.97 -4.79
CA LEU A 164 -0.85 2.32 -3.84
C LEU A 164 -0.12 3.33 -2.96
N LEU A 165 0.26 4.48 -3.53
CA LEU A 165 0.93 5.56 -2.83
C LEU A 165 0.25 6.89 -3.16
N THR A 166 -0.55 7.41 -2.24
CA THR A 166 -1.33 8.64 -2.44
C THR A 166 -0.86 9.74 -1.51
N PRO A 167 -0.80 11.02 -1.92
CA PRO A 167 -0.65 12.13 -0.98
C PRO A 167 -1.69 12.06 0.15
N TYR A 168 -1.27 12.29 1.39
CA TYR A 168 -2.12 12.08 2.57
C TYR A 168 -3.45 12.86 2.50
N ASP A 169 -3.39 14.14 2.10
CA ASP A 169 -4.57 14.99 2.06
C ASP A 169 -5.56 14.55 0.97
N GLU A 170 -5.05 14.11 -0.19
CA GLU A 170 -5.85 13.52 -1.28
C GLU A 170 -6.48 12.19 -0.87
N TYR A 171 -5.72 11.35 -0.17
CA TYR A 171 -6.22 10.08 0.34
C TYR A 171 -7.37 10.28 1.32
N TYR A 172 -7.25 11.26 2.22
CA TYR A 172 -8.28 11.56 3.21
C TYR A 172 -9.56 12.11 2.54
N GLN A 173 -9.42 13.00 1.56
CA GLN A 173 -10.56 13.51 0.78
C GLN A 173 -11.33 12.37 0.08
N ARG A 174 -10.63 11.33 -0.41
CA ARG A 174 -11.26 10.15 -1.02
C ARG A 174 -11.99 9.25 0.00
N ARG A 175 -11.59 9.24 1.27
CA ARG A 175 -12.29 8.50 2.34
C ARG A 175 -13.66 9.11 2.64
N VAL A 176 -13.82 10.41 2.41
CA VAL A 176 -15.10 11.11 2.54
C VAL A 176 -15.90 10.89 1.26
N HIS A 177 -16.29 9.64 1.00
CA HIS A 177 -17.48 9.45 0.18
C HIS A 177 -18.62 10.19 0.89
N PRO A 178 -19.45 11.02 0.21
CA PRO A 178 -20.43 11.93 0.83
C PRO A 178 -21.51 11.28 1.73
N TYR A 179 -21.42 9.97 2.00
CA TYR A 179 -22.33 9.18 2.82
C TYR A 179 -21.76 8.75 4.19
N ILE A 180 -20.57 9.23 4.59
CA ILE A 180 -19.89 8.73 5.79
C ILE A 180 -19.78 9.83 6.84
N GLY A 181 -20.51 9.68 7.94
CA GLY A 181 -20.32 10.45 9.15
C GLY A 181 -18.96 10.15 9.78
N GLU A 182 -18.24 11.20 10.15
CA GLU A 182 -16.92 11.13 10.76
C GLU A 182 -16.98 10.37 12.10
N ARG A 183 -16.15 9.33 12.24
CA ARG A 183 -15.78 8.78 13.55
C ARG A 183 -14.26 8.73 13.62
N GLU A 184 -13.73 9.14 14.76
CA GLU A 184 -12.30 9.33 15.02
C GLU A 184 -11.45 8.13 14.58
N VAL A 185 -10.30 8.46 13.98
CA VAL A 185 -9.25 7.54 13.60
C VAL A 185 -8.43 7.24 14.85
N GLU A 186 -8.28 5.97 15.23
CA GLU A 186 -7.25 5.57 16.19
C GLU A 186 -5.88 5.62 15.49
N GLU A 187 -5.19 6.75 15.58
CA GLU A 187 -3.80 6.86 15.14
C GLU A 187 -2.87 6.15 16.15
N GLY A 188 -2.60 4.87 15.90
CA GLY A 188 -1.60 4.10 16.63
C GLY A 188 -0.18 4.40 16.15
N PHE A 189 0.74 4.77 17.05
CA PHE A 189 2.16 4.85 16.73
C PHE A 189 2.78 3.45 16.60
N VAL A 190 3.73 3.25 15.67
CA VAL A 190 4.56 2.03 15.63
C VAL A 190 5.55 2.10 16.78
N GLY A 191 5.04 1.66 17.92
CA GLY A 191 5.74 1.42 19.16
C GLY A 191 4.77 0.61 20.01
N ARG A 192 4.61 -0.68 19.70
CA ARG A 192 3.85 -1.57 20.58
C ARG A 192 4.54 -1.54 21.95
N ASN A 193 3.96 -0.78 22.89
CA ASN A 193 4.12 -1.03 24.32
C ASN A 193 3.43 -2.35 24.66
N LYS A 194 4.02 -3.47 24.23
CA LYS A 194 3.94 -4.75 24.93
C LYS A 194 5.37 -5.06 25.31
N GLU A 195 5.69 -4.76 26.57
CA GLU A 195 6.95 -4.96 27.29
C GLU A 195 8.17 -5.41 26.47
N TRP A 196 9.13 -4.49 26.38
CA TRP A 196 10.52 -4.80 26.07
C TRP A 196 11.09 -5.72 27.17
N VAL A 197 11.11 -7.04 26.97
CA VAL A 197 11.94 -7.91 27.81
C VAL A 197 13.38 -7.68 27.39
N ALA A 198 14.18 -7.15 28.31
CA ALA A 198 15.56 -6.75 28.09
C ALA A 198 16.43 -7.92 27.58
N GLY A 199 16.99 -7.77 26.38
CA GLY A 199 18.00 -8.68 25.84
C GLY A 199 19.09 -7.91 25.11
N GLY A 200 20.30 -7.92 25.68
CA GLY A 200 21.62 -7.72 25.04
C GLY A 200 21.92 -6.42 24.29
N ARG A 201 22.98 -5.70 24.70
CA ARG A 201 23.56 -4.57 23.94
C ARG A 201 24.59 -5.07 22.91
N VAL A 202 24.57 -4.48 21.71
CA VAL A 202 25.73 -4.46 20.80
C VAL A 202 25.96 -2.99 20.43
N GLY A 203 26.86 -2.32 21.17
CA GLY A 203 27.07 -0.86 21.07
C GLY A 203 25.96 -0.01 21.72
N ASP A 204 25.81 1.25 21.26
CA ASP A 204 24.80 2.22 21.74
C ASP A 204 23.38 1.97 21.18
N TYR A 205 23.18 0.91 20.41
CA TYR A 205 21.90 0.60 19.79
C TYR A 205 21.35 -0.74 20.27
N ARG A 206 20.05 -0.77 20.59
CA ARG A 206 19.31 -2.01 20.85
C ARG A 206 18.84 -2.59 19.51
N VAL A 207 19.33 -3.77 19.14
CA VAL A 207 18.81 -4.53 17.99
C VAL A 207 18.04 -5.73 18.56
N GLY A 208 16.72 -5.71 18.43
CA GLY A 208 15.86 -6.83 18.81
C GLY A 208 15.72 -7.84 17.67
N VAL A 209 15.86 -9.12 17.97
CA VAL A 209 15.53 -10.23 17.06
C VAL A 209 14.14 -10.72 17.41
N PHE A 210 13.25 -10.86 16.42
CA PHE A 210 11.95 -11.46 16.61
C PHE A 210 12.09 -12.98 16.68
N ALA A 211 11.83 -13.57 17.83
CA ALA A 211 11.56 -15.00 17.93
C ALA A 211 10.09 -15.24 17.57
N GLN A 212 9.84 -16.00 16.51
CA GLN A 212 8.53 -16.57 16.25
C GLN A 212 8.27 -17.65 17.32
N LYS A 213 7.10 -17.58 17.98
CA LYS A 213 6.60 -18.65 18.83
C LYS A 213 5.89 -19.69 17.97
#